data_AF-A0A1C7DNG3-F1
#
_entry.id   AF-A0A1C7DNG3-F1
#
_cell.length_a   1.000
_cell.length_b   1.000
_cell.length_c   1.000
_cell.angle_alpha   90.00
_cell.angle_beta   90.00
_cell.angle_gamma   90.00
#
_symmetry.space_group_name_H-M   'P 1'
#
loop_
_entity.id
_entity.type
_entity.pdbx_description
1 polymer ?
#
loop_
_entity_poly.entity_id
_entity_poly.type
_entity_poly.pdbx_seq_one_letter_code
_entity_poly.pdbx_strand_id
1 'polypeptide(L)'
;MEKKKTGASYIYMVIAGVGMFLLAFGLLEYILFVGNVNTPGFFLTFIGFIILVHYIYYLEKKNGMSNKVIWIKSGMLILSLLTIGYMFTESQFM
;
A
#
# COMPACT_ATOMS: atom_id res chain seq x y z
N MET A 1 -7.23 -12.31 -29.73
CA MET A 1 -7.00 -10.85 -29.83
C MET A 1 -8.27 -10.17 -29.36
N GLU A 2 -8.29 -9.57 -28.16
CA GLU A 2 -9.49 -8.90 -27.65
C GLU A 2 -9.20 -7.46 -27.22
N LYS A 3 -10.23 -6.63 -27.37
CA LYS A 3 -10.18 -5.26 -27.87
C LYS A 3 -9.63 -4.24 -26.87
N LYS A 4 -8.96 -3.21 -27.42
CA LYS A 4 -8.70 -1.89 -26.81
C LYS A 4 -9.86 -1.42 -25.92
N LYS A 5 -9.70 -1.50 -24.59
CA LYS A 5 -10.38 -0.65 -23.59
C LYS A 5 -9.32 0.17 -22.85
N THR A 6 -8.59 0.99 -23.61
CA THR A 6 -7.35 1.64 -23.12
C THR A 6 -7.60 2.76 -22.10
N GLY A 7 -8.76 3.44 -22.15
CA GLY A 7 -9.07 4.54 -21.23
C GLY A 7 -9.62 4.10 -19.87
N ALA A 8 -10.66 3.27 -19.86
CA ALA A 8 -11.32 2.83 -18.62
C ALA A 8 -10.40 1.96 -17.74
N SER A 9 -9.59 1.08 -18.34
CA SER A 9 -8.65 0.23 -17.61
C SER A 9 -7.59 1.06 -16.85
N TYR A 10 -7.12 2.15 -17.46
CA TYR A 10 -6.14 3.05 -16.84
C TYR A 10 -6.73 3.81 -15.64
N ILE A 11 -7.99 4.25 -15.75
CA ILE A 11 -8.68 4.95 -14.63
C ILE A 11 -8.81 4.02 -13.43
N TYR A 12 -9.23 2.77 -13.61
CA TYR A 12 -9.31 1.81 -12.50
C TYR A 12 -7.95 1.51 -11.88
N MET A 13 -6.86 1.50 -12.68
CA MET A 13 -5.49 1.35 -12.16
C MET A 13 -5.01 2.56 -11.36
N VAL A 14 -5.38 3.78 -11.78
CA VAL A 14 -5.10 5.01 -11.04
C VAL A 14 -5.89 5.02 -9.73
N ILE A 15 -7.18 4.71 -9.77
CA ILE A 15 -8.04 4.60 -8.58
C ILE A 15 -7.49 3.54 -7.62
N ALA A 16 -7.05 2.37 -8.12
CA ALA A 16 -6.44 1.34 -7.28
C ALA A 16 -5.13 1.83 -6.64
N GLY A 17 -4.30 2.57 -7.37
CA GLY A 17 -3.09 3.20 -6.84
C GLY A 17 -3.39 4.22 -5.74
N VAL A 18 -4.30 5.15 -6.01
CA VAL A 18 -4.72 6.18 -5.05
C VAL A 18 -5.38 5.55 -3.82
N GLY A 19 -6.20 4.52 -4.02
CA GLY A 19 -6.82 3.75 -2.94
C GLY A 19 -5.79 3.03 -2.07
N MET A 20 -4.74 2.44 -2.66
CA MET A 20 -3.63 1.86 -1.90
C MET A 20 -2.90 2.92 -1.06
N PHE A 21 -2.67 4.12 -1.59
CA PHE A 21 -2.06 5.22 -0.82
C PHE A 21 -2.95 5.69 0.33
N LEU A 22 -4.25 5.91 0.07
CA LEU A 22 -5.22 6.29 1.10
C LEU A 22 -5.30 5.24 2.22
N LEU A 23 -5.34 3.96 1.86
CA LEU A 23 -5.29 2.87 2.83
C LEU A 23 -4.00 2.88 3.63
N ALA A 24 -2.86 3.06 2.96
CA ALA A 24 -1.56 3.14 3.63
C ALA A 24 -1.54 4.28 4.65
N PHE A 25 -2.04 5.47 4.29
CA PHE A 25 -2.14 6.63 5.19
C PHE A 25 -3.12 6.43 6.34
N GLY A 26 -4.30 5.84 6.10
CA GLY A 26 -5.27 5.57 7.17
C GLY A 26 -4.78 4.51 8.16
N LEU A 27 -4.09 3.48 7.66
CA LEU A 27 -3.39 2.50 8.49
C LEU A 27 -2.29 3.15 9.32
N LEU A 28 -1.58 4.09 8.71
CA LEU A 28 -0.54 4.91 9.33
C LEU A 28 -1.06 5.68 10.54
N GLU A 29 -2.13 6.46 10.33
CA GLU A 29 -2.76 7.24 11.39
C GLU A 29 -3.25 6.34 12.51
N TYR A 30 -3.92 5.23 12.15
CA TYR A 30 -4.37 4.25 13.13
C TYR A 30 -3.21 3.71 13.97
N ILE A 31 -2.09 3.33 13.35
CA ILE A 31 -0.91 2.82 14.06
C ILE A 31 -0.29 3.89 14.97
N LEU A 32 -0.16 5.13 14.50
CA LEU A 32 0.52 6.20 15.24
C LEU A 32 -0.31 6.73 16.42
N PHE A 33 -1.63 6.85 16.26
CA PHE A 33 -2.48 7.55 17.25
C PHE A 33 -3.34 6.61 18.10
N VAL A 34 -3.60 5.38 17.63
CA VAL A 34 -4.56 4.47 18.28
C VAL A 34 -3.95 3.09 18.56
N GLY A 35 -3.07 2.63 17.67
CA GLY A 35 -2.54 1.28 17.65
C GLY A 35 -1.49 1.06 18.73
N ASN A 36 -1.82 0.23 19.71
CA ASN A 36 -0.79 -0.35 20.57
C ASN A 36 -0.13 -1.51 19.83
N VAL A 37 1.18 -1.40 19.58
CA VAL A 37 2.01 -2.41 18.89
C VAL A 37 1.95 -3.80 19.54
N ASN A 38 1.55 -3.87 20.81
CA ASN A 38 1.41 -5.13 21.55
C ASN A 38 0.05 -5.80 21.37
N THR A 39 -0.87 -5.19 20.62
CA THR A 39 -2.19 -5.78 20.37
C THR A 39 -2.19 -6.68 19.14
N PRO A 40 -2.92 -7.81 19.16
CA PRO A 40 -3.07 -8.68 17.99
C PRO A 40 -3.64 -7.93 16.77
N GLY A 41 -4.46 -6.90 17.02
CA GLY A 41 -5.04 -6.05 15.98
C GLY A 41 -4.00 -5.32 15.14
N PHE A 42 -2.87 -4.92 15.72
CA PHE A 42 -1.77 -4.29 14.98
C PHE A 42 -1.21 -5.24 13.91
N PHE A 43 -0.82 -6.45 14.30
CA PHE A 43 -0.26 -7.45 13.39
C PHE A 43 -1.28 -7.89 12.33
N LEU A 44 -2.54 -8.09 12.73
CA LEU A 44 -3.61 -8.51 11.83
C LEU A 44 -3.85 -7.48 10.72
N THR A 45 -3.89 -6.20 11.12
CA THR A 45 -4.07 -5.06 10.24
C THR A 45 -2.88 -4.89 9.28
N PHE A 46 -1.65 -5.07 9.78
CA PHE A 46 -0.44 -4.99 8.96
C PHE A 46 -0.34 -6.13 7.92
N ILE A 47 -0.63 -7.37 8.34
CA ILE A 47 -0.66 -8.53 7.45
C ILE A 47 -1.77 -8.38 6.41
N GLY A 48 -2.95 -7.93 6.81
CA GLY A 48 -4.07 -7.67 5.90
C GLY A 48 -3.70 -6.67 4.80
N PHE A 49 -2.99 -5.60 5.17
CA PHE A 49 -2.48 -4.63 4.20
C PHE A 49 -1.47 -5.23 3.22
N ILE A 50 -0.50 -6.01 3.70
CA ILE A 50 0.49 -6.68 2.84
C ILE A 50 -0.20 -7.59 1.82
N ILE A 51 -1.17 -8.40 2.26
CA ILE A 51 -1.93 -9.30 1.39
C ILE A 51 -2.71 -8.51 0.34
N LEU A 52 -3.39 -7.43 0.74
CA LEU A 52 -4.17 -6.59 -0.16
C LEU A 52 -3.28 -5.95 -1.24
N VAL A 53 -2.15 -5.38 -0.86
CA VAL A 53 -1.18 -4.78 -1.79
C VAL A 53 -0.67 -5.84 -2.78
N HIS A 54 -0.32 -7.04 -2.31
CA HIS A 54 0.10 -8.14 -3.19
C HIS A 54 -0.99 -8.58 -4.16
N TYR A 55 -2.24 -8.65 -3.68
CA TYR A 55 -3.38 -9.00 -4.53
C TYR A 55 -3.62 -7.95 -5.62
N ILE A 56 -3.53 -6.66 -5.28
CA ILE A 56 -3.67 -5.59 -6.28
C ILE A 56 -2.52 -5.64 -7.28
N TYR A 57 -1.28 -5.91 -6.87
CA TYR A 57 -0.17 -6.13 -7.79
C TYR A 57 -0.39 -7.32 -8.73
N TYR A 58 -0.94 -8.41 -8.22
CA TYR A 58 -1.31 -9.55 -9.05
C TYR A 58 -2.34 -9.15 -10.12
N LEU A 59 -3.35 -8.34 -9.76
CA LEU A 59 -4.35 -7.83 -10.70
C LEU A 59 -3.74 -6.84 -11.72
N GLU A 60 -2.87 -5.94 -11.30
CA GLU A 60 -2.16 -5.01 -12.19
C GLU A 60 -1.30 -5.77 -13.21
N LYS A 61 -0.55 -6.78 -12.75
CA LYS A 61 0.27 -7.64 -13.60
C LYS A 61 -0.58 -8.44 -14.59
N LYS A 62 -1.72 -9.00 -14.15
CA LYS A 62 -2.68 -9.72 -15.01
C LYS A 62 -3.26 -8.83 -16.11
N ASN A 63 -3.43 -7.53 -15.82
CA ASN A 63 -3.96 -6.55 -16.78
C ASN A 63 -2.90 -5.97 -17.73
N GLY A 64 -1.69 -6.55 -17.78
CA GLY A 64 -0.64 -6.16 -18.72
C GLY A 64 0.16 -4.92 -18.30
N MET A 65 0.09 -4.53 -17.02
CA MET A 65 0.86 -3.41 -16.51
C MET A 65 2.35 -3.77 -16.44
N SER A 66 3.21 -2.83 -16.86
CA SER A 66 4.65 -3.05 -16.87
C SER A 66 5.17 -3.25 -15.44
N ASN A 67 6.01 -4.26 -15.26
CA ASN A 67 6.64 -4.59 -13.98
C ASN A 67 7.39 -3.39 -13.37
N LYS A 68 7.86 -2.44 -14.20
CA LYS A 68 8.52 -1.20 -13.74
C LYS A 68 7.61 -0.31 -12.89
N VAL A 69 6.33 -0.17 -13.26
CA VAL A 69 5.38 0.69 -12.53
C VAL A 69 5.00 0.06 -11.19
N ILE A 70 4.83 -1.26 -11.16
CA ILE A 70 4.61 -2.04 -9.94
C ILE A 70 5.80 -1.90 -8.99
N TRP A 71 7.02 -1.95 -9.51
CA TRP A 71 8.25 -1.80 -8.71
C TRP A 71 8.38 -0.41 -8.07
N ILE A 72 8.04 0.65 -8.81
CA ILE A 72 8.05 2.03 -8.28
C ILE A 72 7.00 2.20 -7.18
N LYS A 73 5.77 1.69 -7.37
CA LYS A 73 4.72 1.72 -6.34
C LYS A 73 5.13 0.98 -5.08
N SER A 74 5.75 -0.19 -5.23
CA SER A 74 6.23 -0.98 -4.10
C SER A 74 7.38 -0.29 -3.36
N GLY A 75 8.31 0.31 -4.11
CA GLY A 75 9.38 1.12 -3.56
C GLY A 75 8.86 2.31 -2.73
N MET A 76 7.87 3.07 -3.25
CA MET A 76 7.26 4.18 -2.51
C MET A 76 6.57 3.71 -1.22
N LEU A 77 5.90 2.56 -1.24
CA LEU A 77 5.26 1.97 -0.06
C LEU A 77 6.29 1.58 1.01
N ILE A 78 7.38 0.92 0.61
CA ILE A 78 8.48 0.55 1.51
C ILE A 78 9.16 1.79 2.10
N LEU A 79 9.40 2.80 1.27
CA LEU A 79 10.00 4.07 1.71
C LEU A 79 9.11 4.79 2.74
N SER A 80 7.79 4.76 2.51
CA SER A 80 6.82 5.31 3.46
C SER A 80 6.90 4.56 4.79
N LEU A 81 6.88 3.22 4.76
CA LEU A 81 7.04 2.36 5.95
C LEU A 81 8.34 2.63 6.73
N LEU A 82 9.47 2.80 6.04
CA LEU A 82 10.76 3.11 6.65
C LEU A 82 10.76 4.47 7.36
N THR A 83 10.22 5.50 6.71
CA THR A 83 10.15 6.86 7.27
C THR A 83 9.34 6.88 8.58
N ILE A 84 8.27 6.09 8.63
CA ILE A 84 7.41 5.94 9.81
C ILE A 84 8.13 5.19 10.93
N GLY A 85 8.78 4.07 10.60
CA GLY A 85 9.54 3.31 11.60
C GLY A 85 10.58 4.19 12.28
N TYR A 86 11.21 5.09 11.52
CA TYR A 86 12.14 6.08 12.04
C TYR A 86 11.46 7.11 12.97
N MET A 87 10.37 7.75 12.53
CA MET A 87 9.64 8.73 13.35
C MET A 87 9.02 8.13 14.62
N PHE A 88 8.47 6.91 14.53
CA PHE A 88 7.93 6.21 15.70
C PHE A 88 9.03 5.93 16.72
N THR A 89 10.22 5.52 16.25
CA THR A 89 11.38 5.30 17.14
C THR A 89 11.79 6.59 17.83
N GLU A 90 11.90 7.71 17.11
CA GLU A 90 12.20 9.02 17.74
C GLU A 90 11.14 9.45 18.77
N SER A 91 9.85 9.22 18.50
CA SER A 91 8.76 9.59 19.42
C SER A 91 8.75 8.83 20.75
N GLN A 92 9.41 7.67 20.83
CA GLN A 92 9.51 6.86 22.05
C GLN A 92 10.72 7.25 22.92
N PHE A 93 11.63 8.09 22.42
CA PHE A 93 12.87 8.52 23.10
C PHE A 93 12.87 9.99 23.56
N MET A 94 11.75 10.71 23.41
CA MET A 94 11.46 12.00 24.06
C MET A 94 10.47 11.82 25.21
#